data_AF-A0A0M8MRR7-F1
#
_entry.id   AF-A0A0M8MRR7-F1
#
_cell.length_a   1.000
_cell.length_b   1.000
_cell.length_c   1.000
_cell.angle_alpha   90.00
_cell.angle_beta   90.00
_cell.angle_gamma   90.00
#
_symmetry.space_group_name_H-M   'P 1'
#
loop_
_entity.id
_entity.type
_entity.pdbx_description
1 polymer ?
#
loop_
_entity_poly.entity_id
_entity_poly.type
_entity_poly.pdbx_seq_one_letter_code
_entity_poly.pdbx_strand_id
1 'polypeptide(L)'
;MIRRELAKRIWWALILYEWRDITTTIPSVALLDYFNTPMPGNYNDADLLSVPFPAPHPRDVVTDMSYMLSFIDLTLVYREQAEIIYRLEVKTGKNSVTLPPETIDLLDTKYRTVLENAPILSHSPVRPDLEEIVEVERWAFQVGAFNKMFQLHRNSLSNQNSRRLCVQMARKTLSLQKSIREKSDLPDLLIMSVLQTFMSTVVLCLNLLYLPPPAYERSVMRSEILDGLQAMYDASRKSNIDPRGIRIVEVLLEEEQAQWDLISQPGNGQHLQGKGLSS
;
A
#
# COMPACT_ATOMS: atom_id res chain seq x y z
N MET A 1 -18.66 -8.41 30.61
CA MET A 1 -18.47 -8.67 29.17
C MET A 1 -17.71 -7.53 28.49
N ILE A 2 -18.08 -6.27 28.72
CA ILE A 2 -17.37 -5.07 28.21
C ILE A 2 -15.85 -5.14 28.36
N ARG A 3 -15.34 -5.38 29.58
CA ARG A 3 -13.89 -5.48 29.83
C ARG A 3 -13.18 -6.51 28.93
N ARG A 4 -13.86 -7.61 28.61
CA ARG A 4 -13.32 -8.67 27.75
C ARG A 4 -13.26 -8.21 26.30
N GLU A 5 -14.31 -7.57 25.78
CA GLU A 5 -14.28 -7.02 24.41
C GLU A 5 -13.26 -5.89 24.26
N LEU A 6 -13.15 -5.00 25.25
CA LEU A 6 -12.11 -3.97 25.27
C LEU A 6 -10.70 -4.58 25.27
N ALA A 7 -10.46 -5.61 26.09
CA ALA A 7 -9.18 -6.31 26.09
C ALA A 7 -8.84 -6.92 24.73
N LYS A 8 -9.81 -7.50 24.02
CA LYS A 8 -9.61 -7.99 22.64
C LYS A 8 -9.26 -6.85 21.69
N ARG A 9 -10.01 -5.74 21.72
CA ARG A 9 -9.75 -4.57 20.85
C ARG A 9 -8.34 -4.01 21.06
N ILE A 10 -7.91 -3.86 22.31
CA ILE A 10 -6.56 -3.40 22.66
C ILE A 10 -5.51 -4.39 22.17
N TRP A 11 -5.70 -5.69 22.45
CA TRP A 11 -4.77 -6.73 22.00
C TRP A 11 -4.58 -6.72 20.48
N TRP A 12 -5.69 -6.71 19.73
CA TRP A 12 -5.62 -6.69 18.27
C TRP A 12 -5.06 -5.38 17.72
N ALA A 13 -5.30 -4.23 18.37
CA ALA A 13 -4.66 -2.98 17.98
C ALA A 13 -3.13 -3.03 18.08
N LEU A 14 -2.59 -3.69 19.12
CA LEU A 14 -1.14 -3.91 19.25
C LEU A 14 -0.61 -4.84 18.16
N ILE A 15 -1.31 -5.93 17.89
CA ILE A 15 -0.98 -6.87 16.80
C ILE A 15 -1.00 -6.18 15.44
N LEU A 16 -2.00 -5.33 15.17
CA LEU A 16 -2.09 -4.54 13.94
C LEU A 16 -0.86 -3.64 13.75
N TYR A 17 -0.45 -2.95 14.81
CA TYR A 17 0.72 -2.08 14.76
C TYR A 17 1.99 -2.87 14.47
N GLU A 18 2.20 -3.97 15.19
CA GLU A 18 3.41 -4.77 15.03
C GLU A 18 3.50 -5.48 13.69
N TRP A 19 2.41 -6.13 13.25
CA TRP A 19 2.44 -6.95 12.03
C TRP A 19 2.45 -6.12 10.74
N ARG A 20 2.01 -4.87 10.78
CA ARG A 20 2.11 -3.93 9.65
C ARG A 20 3.56 -3.72 9.21
N ASP A 21 4.45 -3.56 10.19
CA ASP A 21 5.85 -3.15 9.99
C ASP A 21 6.83 -4.33 9.94
N ILE A 22 6.33 -5.58 9.83
CA ILE A 22 7.21 -6.74 9.67
C ILE A 22 7.94 -6.64 8.32
N THR A 23 9.27 -6.45 8.38
CA THR A 23 10.19 -6.42 7.24
C THR A 23 11.24 -7.56 7.24
N THR A 24 11.06 -8.54 8.13
CA THR A 24 11.86 -9.76 8.42
C THR A 24 13.07 -9.68 9.35
N THR A 25 13.31 -10.85 9.97
CA THR A 25 14.33 -11.31 10.95
C THR A 25 14.29 -10.85 12.42
N ILE A 26 13.16 -11.00 13.13
CA ILE A 26 13.18 -11.32 14.58
C ILE A 26 12.01 -12.29 14.93
N PRO A 27 12.24 -13.35 15.73
CA PRO A 27 11.26 -14.37 16.12
C PRO A 27 10.17 -13.94 17.12
N SER A 28 10.05 -12.66 17.49
CA SER A 28 9.37 -12.33 18.75
C SER A 28 7.84 -12.33 18.74
N VAL A 29 7.09 -12.11 17.64
CA VAL A 29 5.62 -11.91 17.79
C VAL A 29 4.69 -12.41 16.66
N ALA A 30 5.07 -13.38 15.81
CA ALA A 30 4.19 -13.77 14.68
C ALA A 30 4.01 -15.27 14.44
N LEU A 31 3.85 -16.08 15.49
CA LEU A 31 3.22 -17.39 15.36
C LEU A 31 1.91 -17.37 16.16
N LEU A 32 0.79 -17.65 15.48
CA LEU A 32 -0.54 -17.80 16.08
C LEU A 32 -0.53 -18.81 17.25
N ASP A 33 0.49 -19.67 17.28
CA ASP A 33 0.75 -20.67 18.30
C ASP A 33 1.06 -20.07 19.68
N TYR A 34 1.45 -18.78 19.77
CA TYR A 34 1.79 -18.13 21.05
C TYR A 34 0.66 -17.30 21.67
N PHE A 35 -0.45 -17.05 20.96
CA PHE A 35 -1.62 -16.43 21.56
C PHE A 35 -2.93 -16.87 20.91
N ASN A 36 -3.94 -17.15 21.73
CA ASN A 36 -5.25 -17.66 21.31
C ASN A 36 -6.39 -16.63 21.52
N THR A 37 -6.04 -15.34 21.63
CA THR A 37 -7.03 -14.27 21.80
C THR A 37 -7.96 -14.21 20.58
N PRO A 38 -9.27 -14.46 20.73
CA PRO A 38 -10.19 -14.41 19.60
C PRO A 38 -10.33 -12.96 19.08
N MET A 39 -10.78 -12.82 17.84
CA MET A 39 -11.08 -11.51 17.27
C MET A 39 -12.14 -10.76 18.11
N PRO A 40 -12.10 -9.42 18.13
CA PRO A 40 -13.17 -8.62 18.73
C PRO A 40 -14.50 -8.89 18.02
N GLY A 41 -15.62 -8.79 18.74
CA GLY A 41 -16.94 -8.85 18.09
C GLY A 41 -17.24 -7.58 17.30
N ASN A 42 -18.11 -7.70 16.29
CA ASN A 42 -18.64 -6.56 15.54
C ASN A 42 -19.72 -5.86 16.37
N TYR A 43 -19.39 -4.72 16.96
CA TYR A 43 -20.26 -3.97 17.87
C TYR A 43 -20.10 -2.48 17.60
N ASN A 44 -21.19 -1.72 17.71
CA ASN A 44 -21.11 -0.29 17.94
C ASN A 44 -20.68 -0.04 19.39
N ASP A 45 -20.11 1.12 19.68
CA ASP A 45 -19.70 1.46 21.05
C ASP A 45 -20.90 1.54 22.00
N ALA A 46 -22.07 1.94 21.51
CA ALA A 46 -23.33 1.94 22.26
C ALA A 46 -23.80 0.54 22.65
N ASP A 47 -23.53 -0.48 21.82
CA ASP A 47 -23.87 -1.88 22.11
C ASP A 47 -23.11 -2.37 23.34
N LEU A 48 -21.89 -1.86 23.56
CA LEU A 48 -21.08 -2.23 24.72
C LEU A 48 -21.70 -1.74 26.03
N LEU A 49 -22.45 -0.63 26.03
CA LEU A 49 -23.07 -0.07 27.22
C LEU A 49 -24.43 -0.69 27.55
N SER A 50 -24.96 -1.53 26.66
CA SER A 50 -26.31 -2.09 26.78
C SER A 50 -26.38 -3.24 27.78
N VAL A 51 -27.51 -3.31 28.50
CA VAL A 51 -27.82 -4.39 29.45
C VAL A 51 -29.23 -4.93 29.14
N PRO A 52 -29.38 -6.22 28.78
CA PRO A 52 -28.35 -7.25 28.68
C PRO A 52 -27.35 -6.99 27.53
N PHE A 53 -26.14 -7.52 27.66
CA PHE A 53 -25.09 -7.37 26.65
C PHE A 53 -25.49 -8.15 25.38
N PRO A 54 -25.61 -7.49 24.21
CA PRO A 54 -26.09 -8.13 22.99
C PRO A 54 -25.05 -9.08 22.39
N ALA A 55 -25.49 -9.95 21.48
CA ALA A 55 -24.59 -10.70 20.63
C ALA A 55 -23.93 -9.77 19.59
N PRO A 56 -22.74 -10.12 19.05
CA PRO A 56 -22.11 -9.32 18.00
C PRO A 56 -22.97 -9.30 16.74
N HIS A 57 -22.93 -8.19 16.02
CA HIS A 57 -23.55 -8.07 14.70
C HIS A 57 -22.85 -9.00 13.69
N PRO A 58 -23.56 -9.44 12.63
CA PRO A 58 -22.95 -10.09 11.48
C PRO A 58 -21.83 -9.25 10.84
N ARG A 59 -20.84 -9.87 10.19
CA ARG A 59 -19.65 -9.19 9.63
C ARG A 59 -19.96 -8.27 8.44
N ASP A 60 -21.05 -8.55 7.75
CA ASP A 60 -21.60 -7.77 6.63
C ASP A 60 -22.33 -6.50 7.08
N VAL A 61 -22.71 -6.40 8.36
CA VAL A 61 -23.28 -5.18 8.93
C VAL A 61 -22.17 -4.23 9.34
N VAL A 62 -22.24 -2.98 8.86
CA VAL A 62 -21.25 -1.96 9.21
C VAL A 62 -21.54 -1.38 10.59
N THR A 63 -20.52 -1.40 11.47
CA THR A 63 -20.53 -0.87 12.82
C THR A 63 -19.25 -0.06 13.08
N ASP A 64 -19.15 0.59 14.24
CA ASP A 64 -17.90 1.23 14.69
C ASP A 64 -16.67 0.29 14.62
N MET A 65 -16.88 -1.02 14.80
CA MET A 65 -15.81 -2.02 14.76
C MET A 65 -15.43 -2.50 13.36
N SER A 66 -16.22 -2.21 12.33
CA SER A 66 -15.98 -2.72 10.98
C SER A 66 -14.64 -2.27 10.40
N TYR A 67 -14.17 -1.07 10.78
CA TYR A 67 -12.85 -0.53 10.42
C TYR A 67 -11.72 -1.36 10.98
N MET A 68 -11.65 -1.51 12.30
CA MET A 68 -10.65 -2.36 12.95
C MET A 68 -10.70 -3.80 12.43
N LEU A 69 -11.89 -4.37 12.25
CA LEU A 69 -12.01 -5.74 11.76
C LEU A 69 -11.51 -5.90 10.32
N SER A 70 -11.74 -4.92 9.44
CA SER A 70 -11.18 -4.93 8.08
C SER A 70 -9.65 -4.87 8.11
N PHE A 71 -9.08 -4.01 8.96
CA PHE A 71 -7.63 -3.96 9.18
C PHE A 71 -7.07 -5.28 9.74
N ILE A 72 -7.83 -5.99 10.58
CA ILE A 72 -7.43 -7.32 11.08
C ILE A 72 -7.35 -8.31 9.92
N ASP A 73 -8.37 -8.36 9.05
CA ASP A 73 -8.35 -9.25 7.88
C ASP A 73 -7.11 -9.01 7.00
N LEU A 74 -6.79 -7.74 6.74
CA LEU A 74 -5.59 -7.37 5.98
C LEU A 74 -4.30 -7.77 6.68
N THR A 75 -4.25 -7.59 7.99
CA THR A 75 -3.08 -7.91 8.83
C THR A 75 -2.85 -9.41 8.95
N LEU A 76 -3.90 -10.24 8.88
CA LEU A 76 -3.74 -11.69 8.79
C LEU A 76 -3.00 -12.10 7.52
N VAL A 77 -3.19 -11.39 6.39
CA VAL A 77 -2.41 -11.61 5.16
C VAL A 77 -0.96 -11.14 5.34
N TYR A 78 -0.73 -10.01 6.01
CA TYR A 78 0.63 -9.54 6.33
C TYR A 78 1.42 -10.60 7.12
N ARG A 79 0.78 -11.19 8.13
CA ARG A 79 1.35 -12.26 8.93
C ARG A 79 1.70 -13.48 8.09
N GLU A 80 0.78 -13.94 7.26
CA GLU A 80 0.99 -15.11 6.41
C GLU A 80 2.17 -14.89 5.46
N GLN A 81 2.24 -13.72 4.82
CA GLN A 81 3.38 -13.34 3.98
C GLN A 81 4.69 -13.40 4.77
N ALA A 82 4.74 -12.79 5.96
CA ALA A 82 5.93 -12.80 6.80
C ALA A 82 6.35 -14.22 7.23
N GLU A 83 5.38 -15.06 7.56
CA GLU A 83 5.60 -16.46 7.95
C GLU A 83 6.19 -17.27 6.78
N ILE A 84 5.69 -17.07 5.56
CA ILE A 84 6.23 -17.72 4.36
C ILE A 84 7.68 -17.28 4.11
N ILE A 85 7.96 -15.97 4.18
CA ILE A 85 9.30 -15.43 3.99
C ILE A 85 10.24 -16.01 5.05
N TYR A 86 9.86 -15.99 6.32
CA TYR A 86 10.66 -16.55 7.41
C TYR A 86 10.98 -18.04 7.20
N ARG A 87 9.97 -18.86 6.86
CA ARG A 87 10.18 -20.30 6.58
C ARG A 87 11.16 -20.52 5.43
N LEU A 88 11.11 -19.67 4.40
CA LEU A 88 12.04 -19.71 3.27
C LEU A 88 13.45 -19.25 3.68
N GLU A 89 13.58 -18.19 4.48
CA GLU A 89 14.87 -17.71 5.03
C GLU A 89 15.55 -18.81 5.85
N VAL A 90 14.81 -19.46 6.76
CA VAL A 90 15.29 -20.60 7.57
C VAL A 90 15.71 -21.78 6.68
N LYS A 91 14.90 -22.14 5.68
CA LYS A 91 15.19 -23.26 4.78
C LYS A 91 16.41 -23.01 3.90
N THR A 92 16.61 -21.77 3.45
CA THR A 92 17.70 -21.40 2.53
C THR A 92 18.97 -20.95 3.24
N GLY A 93 18.89 -20.60 4.53
CA GLY A 93 19.97 -20.00 5.30
C GLY A 93 20.35 -18.59 4.83
N LYS A 94 19.46 -17.90 4.11
CA LYS A 94 19.69 -16.56 3.56
C LYS A 94 18.76 -15.55 4.21
N ASN A 95 19.29 -14.37 4.52
CA ASN A 95 18.52 -13.23 5.07
C ASN A 95 17.66 -12.51 4.01
N SER A 96 17.63 -13.01 2.77
CA SER A 96 16.82 -12.47 1.69
C SER A 96 16.44 -13.60 0.75
N VAL A 97 15.14 -13.77 0.56
CA VAL A 97 14.56 -14.82 -0.28
C VAL A 97 13.64 -14.22 -1.33
N THR A 98 13.76 -14.74 -2.55
CA THR A 98 12.81 -14.43 -3.62
C THR A 98 11.64 -15.39 -3.49
N LEU A 99 10.42 -14.85 -3.44
CA LEU A 99 9.20 -15.65 -3.38
C LEU A 99 8.99 -16.38 -4.72
N PRO A 100 8.57 -17.66 -4.69
CA PRO A 100 8.14 -18.36 -5.89
C PRO A 100 6.96 -17.63 -6.57
N PRO A 101 6.85 -17.64 -7.92
CA PRO A 101 5.74 -17.00 -8.63
C PRO A 101 4.36 -17.42 -8.14
N GLU A 102 4.14 -18.72 -7.89
CA GLU A 102 2.87 -19.24 -7.38
C GLU A 102 2.49 -18.66 -6.01
N THR A 103 3.50 -18.40 -5.16
CA THR A 103 3.30 -17.77 -3.85
C THR A 103 2.96 -16.29 -3.99
N ILE A 104 3.60 -15.60 -4.94
CA ILE A 104 3.29 -14.20 -5.26
C ILE A 104 1.83 -14.09 -5.70
N ASP A 105 1.39 -14.93 -6.65
CA ASP A 105 0.02 -14.90 -7.18
C ASP A 105 -1.03 -15.24 -6.09
N LEU A 106 -0.71 -16.19 -5.20
CA LEU A 106 -1.56 -16.53 -4.06
C LEU A 106 -1.73 -15.34 -3.10
N LEU A 107 -0.63 -14.70 -2.69
CA LEU A 107 -0.67 -13.56 -1.77
C LEU A 107 -1.34 -12.34 -2.41
N ASP A 108 -1.05 -12.09 -3.68
CA ASP A 108 -1.65 -11.02 -4.48
C ASP A 108 -3.18 -11.20 -4.58
N THR A 109 -3.64 -12.43 -4.81
CA THR A 109 -5.07 -12.78 -4.76
C THR A 109 -5.67 -12.50 -3.39
N LYS A 110 -5.00 -12.93 -2.31
CA LYS A 110 -5.48 -12.70 -0.93
C LYS A 110 -5.62 -11.22 -0.60
N TYR A 111 -4.65 -10.40 -0.99
CA TYR A 111 -4.75 -8.94 -0.80
C TYR A 111 -5.94 -8.34 -1.55
N ARG A 112 -6.19 -8.76 -2.80
CA ARG A 112 -7.35 -8.30 -3.55
C ARG A 112 -8.67 -8.78 -2.94
N THR A 113 -8.76 -10.03 -2.54
CA THR A 113 -9.95 -10.58 -1.87
C THR A 113 -10.29 -9.81 -0.60
N VAL A 114 -9.29 -9.41 0.20
CA VAL A 114 -9.53 -8.58 1.38
C VAL A 114 -10.06 -7.20 0.99
N LEU A 115 -9.50 -6.55 -0.03
CA LEU A 115 -9.99 -5.26 -0.52
C LEU A 115 -11.42 -5.35 -1.08
N GLU A 116 -11.72 -6.38 -1.87
CA GLU A 116 -13.03 -6.58 -2.50
C GLU A 116 -14.14 -6.84 -1.49
N ASN A 117 -13.83 -7.54 -0.40
CA ASN A 117 -14.82 -7.92 0.62
C ASN A 117 -14.87 -6.95 1.81
N ALA A 118 -14.06 -5.89 1.83
CA ALA A 118 -14.00 -4.95 2.95
C ALA A 118 -15.27 -4.07 2.99
N PRO A 119 -16.16 -4.23 3.99
CA PRO A 119 -17.41 -3.46 4.07
C PRO A 119 -17.17 -1.94 4.17
N ILE A 120 -16.02 -1.57 4.72
CA ILE A 120 -15.64 -0.17 4.96
C ILE A 120 -15.45 0.63 3.67
N LEU A 121 -15.26 -0.03 2.52
CA LEU A 121 -15.06 0.64 1.23
C LEU A 121 -16.36 0.91 0.48
N SER A 122 -17.44 0.22 0.81
CA SER A 122 -18.71 0.28 0.06
C SER A 122 -19.84 1.00 0.80
N HIS A 123 -19.75 1.16 2.12
CA HIS A 123 -20.82 1.72 2.93
C HIS A 123 -20.52 3.17 3.33
N SER A 124 -21.54 3.93 3.74
CA SER A 124 -21.36 5.26 4.34
C SER A 124 -20.81 5.17 5.77
N PRO A 125 -20.14 6.22 6.29
CA PRO A 125 -19.73 6.27 7.69
C PRO A 125 -20.93 6.06 8.63
N VAL A 126 -20.76 5.20 9.64
CA VAL A 126 -21.78 4.95 10.67
C VAL A 126 -22.05 6.22 11.49
N ARG A 127 -21.00 7.00 11.72
CA ARG A 127 -21.01 8.26 12.47
C ARG A 127 -20.62 9.42 11.54
N PRO A 128 -21.57 10.23 11.05
CA PRO A 128 -21.30 11.33 10.11
C PRO A 128 -20.35 12.39 10.69
N ASP A 129 -20.33 12.57 12.01
CA ASP A 129 -19.42 13.47 12.71
C ASP A 129 -17.94 13.06 12.62
N LEU A 130 -17.66 11.81 12.24
CA LEU A 130 -16.30 11.29 12.07
C LEU A 130 -15.97 10.98 10.60
N GLU A 131 -16.69 11.59 9.65
CA GLU A 131 -16.51 11.34 8.22
C GLU A 131 -15.06 11.53 7.76
N GLU A 132 -14.38 12.58 8.20
CA GLU A 132 -12.96 12.82 7.85
C GLU A 132 -12.05 11.67 8.32
N ILE A 133 -12.21 11.22 9.56
CA ILE A 133 -11.41 10.14 10.14
C ILE A 133 -11.67 8.83 9.38
N VAL A 134 -12.94 8.55 9.06
CA VAL A 134 -13.35 7.39 8.28
C VAL A 134 -12.70 7.39 6.90
N GLU A 135 -12.67 8.54 6.22
CA GLU A 135 -12.04 8.65 4.91
C GLU A 135 -10.53 8.41 4.99
N VAL A 136 -9.87 8.91 6.04
CA VAL A 136 -8.46 8.62 6.31
C VAL A 136 -8.23 7.13 6.59
N GLU A 137 -9.10 6.48 7.35
CA GLU A 137 -9.00 5.03 7.61
C GLU A 137 -9.17 4.20 6.33
N ARG A 138 -10.13 4.55 5.46
CA ARG A 138 -10.32 3.91 4.14
C ARG A 138 -9.10 4.06 3.26
N TRP A 139 -8.60 5.29 3.16
CA TRP A 139 -7.39 5.58 2.41
C TRP A 139 -6.21 4.75 2.94
N ALA A 140 -5.96 4.76 4.26
CA ALA A 140 -4.86 4.03 4.88
C ALA A 140 -4.97 2.52 4.66
N PHE A 141 -6.20 1.98 4.69
CA PHE A 141 -6.47 0.58 4.41
C PHE A 141 -6.09 0.19 2.97
N GLN A 142 -6.58 0.96 1.98
CA GLN A 142 -6.32 0.69 0.56
C GLN A 142 -4.83 0.84 0.23
N VAL A 143 -4.21 1.92 0.68
CA VAL A 143 -2.79 2.18 0.41
C VAL A 143 -1.89 1.17 1.13
N GLY A 144 -2.27 0.72 2.33
CA GLY A 144 -1.59 -0.37 3.02
C GLY A 144 -1.54 -1.66 2.19
N ALA A 145 -2.68 -2.08 1.64
CA ALA A 145 -2.75 -3.26 0.77
C ALA A 145 -1.97 -3.08 -0.54
N PHE A 146 -2.09 -1.92 -1.19
CA PHE A 146 -1.33 -1.62 -2.42
C PHE A 146 0.18 -1.63 -2.19
N ASN A 147 0.64 -1.12 -1.04
CA ASN A 147 2.05 -1.15 -0.67
C ASN A 147 2.57 -2.59 -0.52
N LYS A 148 1.81 -3.50 0.11
CA LYS A 148 2.24 -4.90 0.21
C LYS A 148 2.21 -5.61 -1.14
N MET A 149 1.16 -5.43 -1.96
CA MET A 149 1.15 -5.97 -3.33
C MET A 149 2.33 -5.44 -4.16
N PHE A 150 2.65 -4.15 -4.03
CA PHE A 150 3.85 -3.58 -4.66
C PHE A 150 5.13 -4.29 -4.20
N GLN A 151 5.29 -4.55 -2.90
CA GLN A 151 6.44 -5.27 -2.35
C GLN A 151 6.56 -6.72 -2.85
N LEU A 152 5.44 -7.38 -3.19
CA LEU A 152 5.47 -8.72 -3.80
C LEU A 152 6.11 -8.68 -5.20
N HIS A 153 5.76 -7.68 -6.01
CA HIS A 153 6.14 -7.62 -7.43
C HIS A 153 7.45 -6.85 -7.69
N ARG A 154 7.93 -6.02 -6.75
CA ARG A 154 9.11 -5.15 -6.95
C ARG A 154 10.40 -5.88 -7.27
N ASN A 155 10.56 -7.13 -6.82
CA ASN A 155 11.76 -7.93 -7.08
C ASN A 155 11.75 -8.55 -8.49
N SER A 156 10.66 -8.38 -9.24
CA SER A 156 10.46 -8.95 -10.57
C SER A 156 10.12 -7.87 -11.61
N LEU A 157 10.60 -6.63 -11.45
CA LEU A 157 10.35 -5.51 -12.38
C LEU A 157 10.86 -5.75 -13.82
N SER A 158 11.79 -6.70 -14.00
CA SER A 158 12.20 -7.19 -15.33
C SER A 158 11.06 -7.89 -16.07
N ASN A 159 10.16 -8.55 -15.34
CA ASN A 159 8.95 -9.16 -15.89
C ASN A 159 7.92 -8.09 -16.26
N GLN A 160 7.41 -8.15 -17.48
CA GLN A 160 6.43 -7.19 -18.01
C GLN A 160 5.13 -7.15 -17.18
N ASN A 161 4.64 -8.28 -16.70
CA ASN A 161 3.41 -8.35 -15.92
C ASN A 161 3.60 -7.72 -14.55
N SER A 162 4.67 -8.07 -13.82
CA SER A 162 4.99 -7.47 -12.53
C SER A 162 5.21 -5.96 -12.65
N ARG A 163 5.89 -5.50 -13.70
CA ARG A 163 6.05 -4.05 -13.98
C ARG A 163 4.71 -3.36 -14.20
N ARG A 164 3.82 -3.93 -15.03
CA ARG A 164 2.46 -3.39 -15.26
C ARG A 164 1.67 -3.29 -13.96
N LEU A 165 1.73 -4.31 -13.10
CA LEU A 165 1.06 -4.31 -11.80
C LEU A 165 1.62 -3.23 -10.88
N CYS A 166 2.95 -3.09 -10.79
CA CYS A 166 3.59 -2.02 -10.01
C CYS A 166 3.15 -0.63 -10.49
N VAL A 167 3.10 -0.39 -11.80
CA VAL A 167 2.61 0.87 -12.38
C VAL A 167 1.14 1.10 -12.03
N GLN A 168 0.28 0.09 -12.15
CA GLN A 168 -1.13 0.20 -11.77
C GLN A 168 -1.29 0.55 -10.28
N MET A 169 -0.52 -0.09 -9.39
CA MET A 169 -0.56 0.21 -7.95
C MET A 169 -0.04 1.63 -7.65
N ALA A 170 1.01 2.07 -8.34
CA ALA A 170 1.54 3.42 -8.19
C ALA A 170 0.51 4.49 -8.60
N ARG A 171 -0.14 4.34 -9.75
CA ARG A 171 -1.19 5.27 -10.22
C ARG A 171 -2.39 5.30 -9.27
N LYS A 172 -2.86 4.13 -8.82
CA LYS A 172 -3.94 4.05 -7.82
C LYS A 172 -3.56 4.73 -6.50
N THR A 173 -2.32 4.54 -6.04
CA THR A 173 -1.82 5.19 -4.81
C THR A 173 -1.80 6.71 -4.96
N LEU A 174 -1.25 7.25 -6.05
CA LEU A 174 -1.25 8.69 -6.29
C LEU A 174 -2.66 9.28 -6.44
N SER A 175 -3.57 8.56 -7.10
CA SER A 175 -4.97 8.96 -7.21
C SER A 175 -5.67 9.01 -5.85
N LEU A 176 -5.45 7.99 -5.00
CA LEU A 176 -5.97 7.98 -3.64
C LEU A 176 -5.38 9.10 -2.79
N GLN A 177 -4.09 9.38 -2.92
CA GLN A 177 -3.40 10.48 -2.25
C GLN A 177 -4.00 11.84 -2.61
N LYS A 178 -4.24 12.07 -3.90
CA LYS A 178 -4.88 13.28 -4.38
C LYS A 178 -6.30 13.42 -3.79
N SER A 179 -7.09 12.35 -3.87
CA SER A 179 -8.48 12.37 -3.39
C SER A 179 -8.59 12.57 -1.87
N ILE A 180 -7.71 11.99 -1.06
CA ILE A 180 -7.77 12.18 0.39
C ILE A 180 -7.34 13.59 0.80
N ARG A 181 -6.39 14.21 0.10
CA ARG A 181 -5.92 15.57 0.38
C ARG A 181 -6.97 16.64 0.08
N GLU A 182 -7.92 16.35 -0.79
CA GLU A 182 -9.11 17.19 -0.99
C GLU A 182 -10.05 17.17 0.22
N LYS A 183 -9.95 16.15 1.09
CA LYS A 183 -10.85 15.93 2.23
C LYS A 183 -10.19 16.16 3.59
N SER A 184 -8.89 15.90 3.71
CA SER A 184 -8.14 15.95 4.97
C SER A 184 -6.66 16.27 4.76
N ASP A 185 -6.10 17.07 5.64
CA ASP A 185 -4.65 17.35 5.71
C ASP A 185 -3.88 16.29 6.53
N LEU A 186 -4.57 15.37 7.22
CA LEU A 186 -3.94 14.37 8.09
C LEU A 186 -2.90 13.49 7.37
N PRO A 187 -3.11 13.04 6.12
CA PRO A 187 -2.12 12.23 5.40
C PRO A 187 -0.75 12.91 5.26
N ASP A 188 -0.68 14.24 5.25
CA ASP A 188 0.57 15.00 5.09
C ASP A 188 1.46 14.89 6.33
N LEU A 189 0.88 14.58 7.48
CA LEU A 189 1.57 14.38 8.75
C LEU A 189 2.09 12.94 8.91
N LEU A 190 1.65 12.02 8.05
CA LEU A 190 2.00 10.60 8.14
C LEU A 190 3.19 10.28 7.25
N ILE A 191 4.32 9.89 7.85
CA ILE A 191 5.54 9.52 7.11
C ILE A 191 5.29 8.44 6.04
N MET A 192 4.40 7.48 6.33
CA MET A 192 4.03 6.43 5.38
C MET A 192 3.41 6.98 4.10
N SER A 193 2.62 8.04 4.20
CA SER A 193 2.02 8.73 3.05
C SER A 193 3.08 9.29 2.12
N VAL A 194 4.09 9.96 2.69
CA VAL A 194 5.20 10.56 1.96
C VAL A 194 6.05 9.47 1.28
N LEU A 195 6.39 8.42 2.02
CA LEU A 195 7.16 7.28 1.48
C LEU A 195 6.42 6.58 0.34
N GLN A 196 5.11 6.37 0.46
CA GLN A 196 4.30 5.73 -0.58
C GLN A 196 4.14 6.61 -1.82
N THR A 197 4.01 7.92 -1.64
CA THR A 197 3.99 8.89 -2.73
C THR A 197 5.33 8.87 -3.48
N PHE A 198 6.44 8.93 -2.75
CA PHE A 198 7.80 8.81 -3.30
C PHE A 198 8.01 7.51 -4.08
N MET A 199 7.64 6.36 -3.49
CA MET A 199 7.80 5.07 -4.17
C MET A 199 6.95 5.01 -5.45
N SER A 200 5.73 5.55 -5.42
CA SER A 200 4.84 5.58 -6.58
C SER A 200 5.39 6.46 -7.69
N THR A 201 5.89 7.66 -7.38
CA THR A 201 6.50 8.55 -8.38
C THR A 201 7.75 7.95 -8.99
N VAL A 202 8.64 7.34 -8.19
CA VAL A 202 9.83 6.64 -8.69
C VAL A 202 9.45 5.52 -9.67
N VAL A 203 8.44 4.71 -9.34
CA VAL A 203 7.99 3.62 -10.22
C VAL A 203 7.48 4.13 -11.57
N LEU A 204 6.74 5.23 -11.57
CA LEU A 204 6.28 5.85 -12.81
C LEU A 204 7.43 6.46 -13.62
N CYS A 205 8.39 7.14 -12.97
CA CYS A 205 9.59 7.62 -13.64
C CYS A 205 10.38 6.49 -14.29
N LEU A 206 10.62 5.40 -13.54
CA LEU A 206 11.29 4.22 -14.07
C LEU A 206 10.51 3.64 -15.26
N ASN A 207 9.19 3.57 -15.19
CA ASN A 207 8.39 3.08 -16.31
C ASN A 207 8.55 3.95 -17.57
N LEU A 208 8.57 5.29 -17.44
CA LEU A 208 8.82 6.20 -18.55
C LEU A 208 10.21 5.98 -19.18
N LEU A 209 11.24 5.81 -18.34
CA LEU A 209 12.62 5.56 -18.78
C LEU A 209 12.78 4.20 -19.46
N TYR A 210 12.14 3.16 -18.93
CA TYR A 210 12.26 1.79 -19.47
C TYR A 210 11.43 1.56 -20.73
N LEU A 211 10.25 2.17 -20.82
CA LEU A 211 9.32 1.98 -21.93
C LEU A 211 8.65 3.32 -22.28
N PRO A 212 9.27 4.12 -23.17
CA PRO A 212 8.72 5.40 -23.59
C PRO A 212 7.32 5.22 -24.20
N PRO A 213 6.25 5.72 -23.56
CA PRO A 213 4.90 5.59 -24.07
C PRO A 213 4.63 6.66 -25.14
N PRO A 214 3.49 6.58 -25.87
CA PRO A 214 3.07 7.65 -26.77
C PRO A 214 3.00 9.01 -26.06
N ALA A 215 3.20 10.10 -26.81
CA ALA A 215 3.31 11.46 -26.26
C ALA A 215 2.14 11.86 -25.33
N TYR A 216 0.92 11.44 -25.65
CA TYR A 216 -0.26 11.68 -24.81
C TYR A 216 -0.15 10.94 -23.46
N GLU A 217 0.09 9.63 -23.47
CA GLU A 217 0.24 8.83 -22.25
C GLU A 217 1.42 9.30 -21.39
N ARG A 218 2.52 9.70 -22.04
CA ARG A 218 3.66 10.33 -21.37
C ARG A 218 3.23 11.59 -20.61
N SER A 219 2.48 12.48 -21.27
CA SER A 219 2.04 13.73 -20.65
C SER A 219 1.15 13.49 -19.42
N VAL A 220 0.25 12.50 -19.49
CA VAL A 220 -0.61 12.09 -18.37
C VAL A 220 0.24 11.56 -17.22
N MET A 221 1.16 10.64 -17.50
CA MET A 221 2.02 10.05 -16.46
C MET A 221 2.95 11.08 -15.83
N ARG A 222 3.50 12.01 -16.62
CA ARG A 222 4.29 13.14 -16.09
C ARG A 222 3.45 14.05 -15.19
N SER A 223 2.19 14.33 -15.56
CA SER A 223 1.28 15.10 -14.70
C SER A 223 1.04 14.41 -13.36
N GLU A 224 0.82 13.09 -13.35
CA GLU A 224 0.66 12.31 -12.11
C GLU A 224 1.93 12.36 -11.23
N ILE A 225 3.11 12.29 -11.85
CA ILE A 225 4.39 12.40 -11.13
C ILE A 225 4.55 13.80 -10.52
N LEU A 226 4.24 14.85 -11.27
CA LEU A 226 4.35 16.24 -10.81
C LEU A 226 3.36 16.54 -9.68
N ASP A 227 2.12 16.04 -9.76
CA ASP A 227 1.15 16.12 -8.67
C ASP A 227 1.70 15.43 -7.40
N GLY A 228 2.30 14.24 -7.55
CA GLY A 228 2.96 13.54 -6.45
C GLY A 228 4.16 14.29 -5.87
N LEU A 229 4.96 14.94 -6.72
CA LEU A 229 6.11 15.74 -6.29
C LEU A 229 5.66 16.96 -5.47
N GLN A 230 4.61 17.65 -5.94
CA GLN A 230 4.00 18.76 -5.21
C GLN A 230 3.48 18.31 -3.83
N ALA A 231 2.78 17.18 -3.80
CA ALA A 231 2.30 16.57 -2.55
C ALA A 231 3.43 16.24 -1.56
N MET A 232 4.61 15.83 -2.05
CA MET A 232 5.80 15.61 -1.23
C MET A 232 6.40 16.92 -0.70
N TYR A 233 6.44 17.98 -1.52
CA TYR A 233 6.86 19.31 -1.08
C TYR A 233 5.97 19.86 0.04
N ASP A 234 4.66 19.75 -0.12
CA ASP A 234 3.71 20.25 0.87
C ASP A 234 3.80 19.47 2.19
N ALA A 235 3.97 18.15 2.11
CA ALA A 235 4.21 17.33 3.29
C ALA A 235 5.55 17.68 3.98
N SER A 236 6.64 17.91 3.24
CA SER A 236 7.94 18.31 3.80
C SER A 236 7.92 19.72 4.43
N ARG A 237 7.00 20.60 4.02
CA ARG A 237 6.78 21.88 4.71
C ARG A 237 6.03 21.72 6.02
N LYS A 238 5.06 20.80 6.05
CA LYS A 238 4.21 20.53 7.23
C LYS A 238 4.88 19.59 8.24
N SER A 239 5.85 18.79 7.81
CA SER A 239 6.53 17.76 8.61
C SER A 239 8.05 17.89 8.50
N ASN A 240 8.82 17.51 9.54
CA ASN A 240 10.29 17.52 9.50
C ASN A 240 10.88 16.38 8.65
N ILE A 241 10.19 15.93 7.60
CA ILE A 241 10.63 14.84 6.72
C ILE A 241 11.64 15.41 5.70
N ASP A 242 12.77 14.72 5.58
CA ASP A 242 13.90 15.08 4.74
C ASP A 242 13.53 15.14 3.23
N PRO A 243 13.83 16.23 2.52
CA PRO A 243 13.50 16.40 1.11
C PRO A 243 14.36 15.57 0.14
N ARG A 244 15.29 14.72 0.61
CA ARG A 244 16.14 13.88 -0.27
C ARG A 244 15.35 13.09 -1.33
N GLY A 245 14.17 12.59 -0.99
CA GLY A 245 13.30 11.87 -1.93
C GLY A 245 12.81 12.72 -3.09
N ILE A 246 12.56 14.02 -2.85
CA ILE A 246 12.11 14.98 -3.86
C ILE A 246 13.20 15.14 -4.93
N ARG A 247 14.46 15.34 -4.50
CA ARG A 247 15.58 15.52 -5.43
C ARG A 247 15.80 14.30 -6.32
N ILE A 248 15.58 13.10 -5.81
CA ILE A 248 15.69 11.86 -6.60
C ILE A 248 14.65 11.86 -7.73
N VAL A 249 13.39 12.21 -7.44
CA VAL A 249 12.32 12.23 -8.43
C VAL A 249 12.58 13.30 -9.50
N GLU A 250 13.07 14.48 -9.11
CA GLU A 250 13.47 15.54 -10.04
C GLU A 250 14.54 15.07 -11.03
N VAL A 251 15.62 14.48 -10.52
CA VAL A 251 16.72 13.98 -11.36
C VAL A 251 16.22 12.91 -12.33
N LEU A 252 15.31 12.03 -11.90
CA LEU A 252 14.70 11.03 -12.78
C LEU A 252 13.83 11.67 -13.88
N LEU A 253 13.11 12.76 -13.57
CA LEU A 253 12.31 13.50 -14.55
C LEU A 253 13.18 14.31 -15.54
N GLU A 254 14.31 14.84 -15.08
CA GLU A 254 15.32 15.51 -15.90
C GLU A 254 15.93 14.52 -16.91
N GLU A 255 16.33 13.33 -16.44
CA GLU A 255 16.86 12.25 -17.28
C GLU A 255 15.81 11.77 -18.30
N GLU A 256 14.56 11.57 -17.86
CA GLU A 256 13.47 11.17 -18.76
C GLU A 256 13.23 12.21 -19.86
N GLN A 257 13.29 13.49 -19.52
CA GLN A 257 13.13 14.58 -20.48
C GLN A 257 14.30 14.59 -21.49
N ALA A 258 15.54 14.42 -21.03
CA ALA A 258 16.71 14.34 -21.91
C ALA A 258 16.61 13.18 -22.91
N GLN A 259 16.17 12.00 -22.46
CA GLN A 259 15.94 10.85 -23.35
C GLN A 259 14.82 11.13 -24.37
N TRP A 260 13.73 11.75 -23.93
CA TRP A 260 12.63 12.12 -24.82
C TRP A 260 13.06 13.09 -25.92
N ASP A 261 13.88 14.09 -25.57
CA ASP A 261 14.38 15.09 -26.52
C ASP A 261 15.32 14.46 -27.55
N LEU A 262 16.16 13.49 -27.15
CA LEU A 262 17.01 12.73 -28.07
C LEU A 262 16.20 11.90 -29.07
N ILE A 263 15.08 11.32 -28.64
CA ILE A 263 14.17 10.53 -29.48
C ILE A 263 13.35 11.43 -30.40
N SER A 264 12.97 12.63 -29.93
CA SER A 264 12.12 13.57 -30.64
C SER A 264 12.86 14.42 -31.69
N GLN A 265 14.20 14.39 -31.71
CA GLN A 265 14.98 15.10 -32.73
C GLN A 265 14.85 14.42 -34.11
N PRO A 266 14.51 15.18 -35.17
CA PRO A 266 14.42 14.67 -36.54
C PRO A 266 15.83 14.40 -37.09
N GLY A 267 16.40 13.24 -36.77
CA GLY A 267 17.73 12.83 -37.24
C GLY A 267 18.26 11.50 -36.70
N ASN A 268 17.75 11.00 -35.56
CA ASN A 268 18.31 9.80 -34.89
C ASN A 268 17.51 8.49 -35.12
N GLY A 269 16.47 8.50 -35.95
CA GLY A 269 15.59 7.34 -36.19
C GLY A 269 16.23 6.14 -36.90
N GLN A 270 17.53 6.16 -37.23
CA GLN A 270 18.21 5.06 -37.93
C GLN A 270 19.21 4.27 -37.07
N HIS A 271 19.47 4.63 -35.80
CA HIS A 271 20.58 4.01 -35.05
C HIS A 271 20.20 2.97 -33.97
N LEU A 272 18.91 2.70 -33.75
CA LEU A 272 18.47 1.80 -32.66
C LEU A 272 17.74 0.52 -33.10
N GLN A 273 17.57 0.25 -34.40
CA GLN A 273 17.06 -1.06 -34.87
C GLN A 273 18.13 -2.16 -34.98
N GLY A 274 19.39 -1.89 -34.62
CA GLY A 274 20.52 -2.80 -34.88
C GLY A 274 21.07 -3.62 -33.71
N LYS A 275 20.49 -3.59 -32.51
CA LYS A 275 21.00 -4.37 -31.36
C LYS A 275 19.92 -5.25 -30.71
N GLY A 276 19.29 -6.08 -31.54
CA GLY A 276 18.56 -7.26 -31.09
C GLY A 276 19.42 -8.51 -31.28
N LEU A 277 20.04 -8.96 -30.20
CA LEU A 277 20.35 -10.35 -29.84
C LEU A 277 20.62 -11.34 -31.00
N SER A 278 21.90 -11.53 -31.31
CA SER A 278 22.42 -12.79 -31.83
C SER A 278 23.27 -13.46 -30.74
N SER A 279 22.87 -14.69 -30.38
CA SER A 279 23.48 -15.65 -29.44
C SER A 279 22.92 -15.63 -28.02
#